data_AF-A0A951IQ34-F1
#
_entry.id   AF-A0A951IQ34-F1
#
_cell.length_a   1.000
_cell.length_b   1.000
_cell.length_c   1.000
_cell.angle_alpha   90.00
_cell.angle_beta   90.00
_cell.angle_gamma   90.00
#
_symmetry.space_group_name_H-M   'P 1'
#
loop_
_entity.id
_entity.type
_entity.pdbx_description
1 polymer ?
#
loop_
_entity_poly.entity_id
_entity_poly.type
_entity_poly.pdbx_seq_one_letter_code
_entity_poly.pdbx_strand_id
1 'polypeptide(L)'
;MKLSQRRQQRGQGMTEYIIIVALIAVAAIGVYQFFGQTIRNQTAGIANEVAGQNAAAQITSARTSAAGAAAEGNATKGLATYNANTNANR
;
A
#
# COMPACT_ATOMS: atom_id res chain seq x y z
N MET A 1 -25.49 47.81 1.13
CA MET A 1 -24.74 46.55 1.39
C MET A 1 -24.97 45.60 0.22
N LYS A 2 -23.96 45.33 -0.62
CA LYS A 2 -24.07 44.37 -1.74
C LYS A 2 -23.73 42.98 -1.20
N LEU A 3 -24.73 42.10 -1.10
CA LEU A 3 -24.54 40.69 -0.74
C LEU A 3 -23.97 39.96 -1.97
N SER A 4 -22.68 39.64 -1.92
CA SER A 4 -22.02 38.86 -2.97
C SER A 4 -22.52 37.42 -2.90
N GLN A 5 -23.41 37.03 -3.81
CA GLN A 5 -23.87 35.65 -3.95
C GLN A 5 -22.68 34.78 -4.39
N ARG A 6 -22.16 33.95 -3.48
CA ARG A 6 -21.27 32.84 -3.85
C ARG A 6 -22.08 31.90 -4.75
N ARG A 7 -21.76 31.88 -6.04
CA ARG A 7 -22.25 30.88 -6.99
C ARG A 7 -21.86 29.50 -6.45
N GLN A 8 -22.80 28.76 -5.88
CA GLN A 8 -22.62 27.34 -5.62
C GLN A 8 -22.46 26.67 -6.98
N GLN A 9 -21.24 26.20 -7.27
CA GLN A 9 -20.94 25.51 -8.51
C GLN A 9 -21.65 24.14 -8.48
N ARG A 10 -22.85 24.09 -9.05
CA ARG A 10 -23.59 22.83 -9.27
C ARG A 10 -22.83 22.04 -10.33
N GLY A 11 -21.89 21.22 -9.88
CA GLY A 11 -20.97 20.47 -10.72
C GLY A 11 -19.58 20.26 -10.10
N GLN A 12 -19.18 21.12 -9.15
CA GLN A 12 -17.86 21.02 -8.50
C GLN A 12 -17.70 19.70 -7.72
N GLY A 13 -18.78 19.18 -7.12
CA GLY A 13 -18.74 17.89 -6.43
C GLY A 13 -18.59 16.70 -7.40
N MET A 14 -19.37 16.65 -8.49
CA MET A 14 -19.43 15.46 -9.35
C MET A 14 -18.09 15.13 -10.02
N THR A 15 -17.39 16.14 -10.55
CA THR A 15 -16.09 15.93 -11.21
C THR A 15 -14.98 15.62 -10.19
N GLU A 16 -15.02 16.23 -9.01
CA GLU A 16 -14.08 15.95 -7.92
C GLU A 16 -14.25 14.52 -7.39
N TYR A 17 -15.48 14.05 -7.22
CA TYR A 17 -15.75 12.66 -6.85
C TYR A 17 -15.26 11.66 -7.91
N ILE A 18 -15.46 11.94 -9.20
CA ILE A 18 -14.99 11.06 -10.28
C ILE A 18 -13.46 10.94 -10.23
N ILE A 19 -12.74 12.04 -10.01
CA ILE A 19 -11.27 12.03 -9.92
C ILE A 19 -10.81 11.23 -8.69
N ILE A 20 -11.40 11.46 -7.51
CA ILE A 20 -11.04 10.74 -6.28
C ILE A 20 -11.33 9.24 -6.43
N VAL A 21 -12.48 8.87 -7.00
CA VAL A 21 -12.84 7.47 -7.25
C VAL A 21 -11.87 6.80 -8.22
N ALA A 22 -11.47 7.50 -9.30
CA ALA A 22 -10.49 6.99 -10.25
C ALA A 22 -9.12 6.73 -9.58
N LEU A 23 -8.67 7.64 -8.70
CA LEU A 23 -7.42 7.47 -7.94
C LEU A 23 -7.48 6.28 -6.98
N ILE A 24 -8.60 6.11 -6.26
CA ILE A 24 -8.80 4.96 -5.37
C ILE A 24 -8.80 3.64 -6.16
N ALA A 25 -9.46 3.60 -7.33
CA ALA A 25 -9.51 2.41 -8.17
C ALA A 25 -8.11 1.99 -8.65
N VAL A 26 -7.29 2.94 -9.12
CA VAL A 26 -5.91 2.67 -9.54
C VAL A 26 -5.06 2.16 -8.36
N ALA A 27 -5.16 2.80 -7.19
CA ALA A 27 -4.46 2.35 -5.99
C ALA A 27 -4.89 0.94 -5.56
N ALA A 28 -6.20 0.64 -5.62
CA ALA A 28 -6.75 -0.65 -5.27
C ALA A 28 -6.22 -1.76 -6.17
N ILE A 29 -6.11 -1.54 -7.50
CA ILE A 29 -5.51 -2.52 -8.42
C ILE A 29 -4.08 -2.87 -8.00
N GLY A 30 -3.27 -1.88 -7.60
CA GLY A 30 -1.91 -2.09 -7.11
C GLY A 30 -1.87 -2.90 -5.80
N VAL A 31 -2.71 -2.53 -4.83
CA VAL A 31 -2.80 -3.22 -3.53
C VAL A 31 -3.27 -4.67 -3.72
N TYR A 32 -4.31 -4.92 -4.52
CA TYR A 32 -4.83 -6.27 -4.75
C TYR A 32 -3.81 -7.18 -5.44
N GLN A 33 -2.97 -6.66 -6.34
CA GLN A 33 -1.91 -7.46 -6.94
C GLN A 33 -0.84 -7.84 -5.91
N PHE A 34 -0.38 -6.88 -5.11
CA PHE A 34 0.68 -7.10 -4.10
C PHE A 34 0.20 -7.97 -2.92
N PHE A 35 -0.95 -7.63 -2.34
CA PHE A 35 -1.55 -8.43 -1.26
C PHE A 35 -2.02 -9.79 -1.77
N GLY A 36 -2.58 -9.88 -2.97
CA GLY A 36 -3.01 -11.15 -3.56
C GLY A 36 -1.86 -12.13 -3.72
N GLN A 37 -0.68 -11.66 -4.14
CA GLN A 37 0.51 -12.50 -4.19
C GLN A 37 0.96 -12.97 -2.81
N THR A 38 0.95 -12.08 -1.83
CA THR A 38 1.38 -12.37 -0.45
C THR A 38 0.45 -13.39 0.21
N ILE A 39 -0.87 -13.18 0.10
CA ILE A 39 -1.89 -14.09 0.63
C ILE A 39 -1.75 -15.45 -0.04
N ARG A 40 -1.66 -15.53 -1.37
CA ARG A 40 -1.48 -16.81 -2.07
C ARG A 40 -0.21 -17.55 -1.64
N ASN A 41 0.91 -16.85 -1.50
CA ASN A 41 2.17 -17.45 -1.06
C ASN A 41 2.07 -18.00 0.37
N GLN A 42 1.43 -17.27 1.28
CA GLN A 42 1.22 -17.70 2.66
C GLN A 42 0.22 -18.86 2.73
N THR A 43 -0.90 -18.79 2.01
CA THR A 43 -1.88 -19.87 1.91
C THR A 43 -1.26 -21.13 1.29
N ALA A 44 -0.37 -21.00 0.30
CA ALA A 44 0.37 -22.13 -0.24
C ALA A 44 1.34 -22.73 0.79
N GLY A 45 1.98 -21.92 1.63
CA GLY A 45 2.79 -22.41 2.75
C GLY A 45 1.96 -23.22 3.74
N ILE A 46 0.80 -22.69 4.16
CA ILE A 46 -0.13 -23.37 5.06
C ILE A 46 -0.70 -24.64 4.43
N ALA A 47 -1.10 -24.59 3.15
CA ALA A 47 -1.64 -25.76 2.45
C ALA A 47 -0.61 -26.88 2.31
N ASN A 48 0.66 -26.55 2.06
CA ASN A 48 1.75 -27.54 2.04
C ASN A 48 2.02 -28.12 3.43
N GLU A 49 1.99 -27.29 4.48
CA GLU A 49 2.15 -27.73 5.87
C GLU A 49 1.00 -28.65 6.33
N VAL A 50 -0.24 -28.31 5.96
CA VAL A 50 -1.43 -29.16 6.18
C VAL A 50 -1.36 -30.45 5.35
N ALA A 51 -0.77 -30.41 4.15
CA ALA A 51 -0.54 -31.59 3.32
C ALA A 51 0.68 -32.44 3.77
N GLY A 52 1.38 -32.05 4.85
CA GLY A 52 2.55 -32.76 5.36
C GLY A 52 3.82 -32.60 4.53
N GLN A 53 3.82 -31.68 3.56
CA GLN A 53 4.99 -31.29 2.77
C GLN A 53 5.77 -30.21 3.53
N ASN A 54 7.09 -30.36 3.59
CA ASN A 54 7.95 -29.54 4.44
C ASN A 54 7.95 -28.07 3.96
N ALA A 55 7.15 -27.22 4.62
CA ALA A 55 6.92 -25.82 4.25
C ALA A 55 8.06 -24.87 4.67
N ALA A 56 9.25 -25.41 4.97
CA ALA A 56 10.39 -24.66 5.51
C ALA A 56 10.81 -23.47 4.61
N ALA A 57 10.71 -23.61 3.29
CA ALA A 57 11.02 -22.53 2.34
C ALA A 57 9.99 -21.38 2.40
N GLN A 58 8.71 -21.71 2.53
CA GLN A 58 7.61 -20.75 2.63
C GLN A 58 7.61 -20.06 4.00
N ILE A 59 7.90 -20.78 5.07
CA ILE A 59 8.09 -20.22 6.42
C ILE A 59 9.28 -19.26 6.44
N THR A 60 10.40 -19.64 5.82
CA THR A 60 11.59 -18.77 5.72
C THR A 60 11.26 -17.50 4.93
N SER A 61 10.58 -17.63 3.81
CA SER A 61 10.16 -16.48 2.99
C SER A 61 9.18 -15.56 3.75
N ALA A 62 8.24 -16.14 4.51
CA ALA A 62 7.32 -15.38 5.35
C ALA A 62 8.05 -14.62 6.46
N ARG A 63 9.05 -15.25 7.12
CA ARG A 63 9.89 -14.59 8.13
C ARG A 63 10.71 -13.45 7.54
N THR A 64 11.30 -13.63 6.36
CA THR A 64 12.06 -12.57 5.68
C THR A 64 11.16 -11.39 5.33
N SER A 65 9.97 -11.62 4.79
CA SER A 65 9.01 -10.56 4.50
C SER A 65 8.52 -9.84 5.76
N ALA A 66 8.26 -10.60 6.84
CA ALA A 66 7.87 -10.01 8.13
C ALA A 66 8.99 -9.16 8.74
N ALA A 67 10.25 -9.62 8.65
CA ALA A 67 11.42 -8.86 9.10
C ALA A 67 11.63 -7.59 8.28
N GLY A 68 11.46 -7.65 6.95
CA GLY A 68 11.51 -6.47 6.08
C GLY A 68 10.42 -5.46 6.41
N ALA A 69 9.18 -5.91 6.62
CA ALA A 69 8.07 -5.03 7.02
C ALA A 69 8.29 -4.41 8.42
N ALA A 70 8.86 -5.16 9.37
CA ALA A 70 9.21 -4.64 10.69
C ALA A 70 10.35 -3.61 10.63
N ALA A 71 11.36 -3.84 9.78
CA ALA A 71 12.44 -2.89 9.53
C ALA A 71 11.91 -1.60 8.88
N GLU A 72 11.01 -1.72 7.91
CA GLU A 72 10.36 -0.59 7.24
C GLU A 72 9.45 0.20 8.20
N GLY A 73 8.74 -0.50 9.10
CA GLY A 73 7.90 0.12 10.13
C GLY A 73 8.70 0.82 11.23
N ASN A 74 9.90 0.32 11.55
CA ASN A 74 10.83 0.96 12.48
C ASN A 74 11.65 2.08 11.85
N ALA A 75 11.70 2.16 10.51
CA ALA A 75 12.32 3.29 9.83
C ALA A 75 11.49 4.55 10.11
N THR A 76 12.06 5.50 10.84
CA THR A 76 11.40 6.79 11.11
C THR A 76 11.24 7.55 9.79
N LYS A 77 10.03 7.49 9.22
CA LYS A 77 9.66 8.17 7.97
C LYS A 77 9.33 9.63 8.25
N GLY A 78 10.36 10.42 8.54
CA GLY A 78 10.25 11.88 8.73
C GLY A 78 10.93 12.66 7.60
N LEU A 79 10.65 13.96 7.52
CA LEU A 79 11.25 14.87 6.53
C LEU A 79 12.80 14.83 6.56
N ALA A 80 13.39 14.54 7.73
CA ALA A 80 14.84 14.34 7.92
C ALA A 80 15.39 13.15 7.12
N THR A 81 14.64 12.06 7.01
CA THR A 81 15.02 10.84 6.28
C THR A 81 14.92 11.03 4.76
N TYR A 82 14.07 11.97 4.31
CA TYR A 82 13.93 12.32 2.90
C TYR A 82 15.21 12.97 2.34
N ASN A 83 15.88 13.81 3.15
CA ASN A 83 17.15 14.44 2.76
C ASN A 83 18.30 13.42 2.77
N ALA A 84 18.36 12.54 3.77
CA ALA A 84 19.41 11.52 3.90
C ALA A 84 19.46 10.53 2.71
N ASN A 85 18.30 10.04 2.25
CA ASN A 85 18.23 9.10 1.13
C ASN A 85 18.55 9.78 -0.23
N THR A 86 18.31 11.09 -0.34
CA THR A 86 18.64 11.89 -1.53
C THR A 86 20.15 12.16 -1.66
N ASN A 87 20.88 12.22 -0.55
CA ASN A 87 22.34 12.40 -0.55
C ASN A 87 23.12 11.08 -0.57
N ALA A 88 22.54 9.99 -0.07
CA ALA A 88 23.15 8.66 -0.17
C ALA A 88 23.17 8.10 -1.61
N ASN A 89 22.36 8.67 -2.50
CA ASN A 89 22.23 8.26 -3.89
C ASN A 89 22.90 9.25 -4.86
N ARG A 90 23.87 10.03 -4.36
CA ARG A 90 24.77 10.90 -5.13
C ARG A 90 26.20 10.41 -5.06
#